data_AF-A0AAW6K104-F1
#
_entry.id   AF-A0AAW6K104-F1
#
_cell.length_a   1.000
_cell.length_b   1.000
_cell.length_c   1.000
_cell.angle_alpha   90.00
_cell.angle_beta   90.00
_cell.angle_gamma   90.00
#
_symmetry.space_group_name_H-M   'P 1'
#
loop_
_entity.id
_entity.type
_entity.pdbx_description
1 polymer ?
#
loop_
_entity_poly.entity_id
_entity_poly.type
_entity_poly.pdbx_seq_one_letter_code
_entity_poly.pdbx_strand_id
1 'polypeptide(L)'
;MAFSSCGNRRKYGGTTTRHGFRKGDFVKASQGSKTFLGWVSGDTEKQVSVSDANWKRLGQCTVKKVKLIRRSTGLIITAVKTARVASLWCTLCD
;
A
#
# COMPACT_ATOMS: atom_id res chain seq x y z
N MET A 1 32.13 -7.43 -18.63
CA MET A 1 30.67 -7.55 -18.43
C MET A 1 30.34 -8.99 -18.08
N ALA A 2 30.05 -9.27 -16.81
CA ALA A 2 29.72 -10.63 -16.36
C ALA A 2 28.22 -10.87 -16.56
N PHE A 3 27.86 -11.76 -17.49
CA PHE A 3 26.51 -12.29 -17.61
C PHE A 3 26.36 -13.41 -16.58
N SER A 4 25.67 -13.13 -15.48
CA SER A 4 25.37 -14.13 -14.46
C SER A 4 24.43 -15.18 -15.04
N SER A 5 24.79 -16.43 -14.77
CA SER A 5 24.17 -17.67 -15.25
C SER A 5 22.66 -17.71 -15.09
N CYS A 6 22.02 -18.47 -15.97
CA CYS A 6 20.59 -18.76 -16.10
C CYS A 6 19.92 -19.13 -14.76
N GLY A 7 19.66 -18.14 -13.92
CA GLY A 7 18.73 -18.24 -12.80
C GLY A 7 17.34 -18.03 -13.35
N ASN A 8 16.43 -18.99 -13.13
CA ASN A 8 15.02 -18.85 -13.46
C ASN A 8 14.50 -17.57 -12.79
N ARG A 9 14.50 -16.45 -13.53
CA ARG A 9 14.22 -15.13 -12.96
C ARG A 9 12.77 -15.21 -12.51
N ARG A 10 12.54 -15.08 -11.20
CA ARG A 10 11.20 -15.09 -10.61
C ARG A 10 10.34 -14.13 -11.45
N LYS A 11 9.15 -14.56 -11.87
CA LYS A 11 8.20 -13.69 -12.60
C LYS A 11 7.90 -12.47 -11.72
N TYR A 12 8.69 -11.41 -11.87
CA TYR A 12 8.37 -10.08 -11.36
C TYR A 12 7.49 -9.45 -12.41
N GLY A 13 6.18 -9.59 -12.24
CA GLY A 13 5.23 -9.25 -13.28
C GLY A 13 4.07 -10.23 -13.28
N GLY A 14 3.13 -9.96 -12.38
CA GLY A 14 1.89 -10.68 -12.24
C GLY A 14 1.05 -9.93 -11.21
N THR A 15 -0.22 -9.69 -11.51
CA THR A 15 -1.09 -8.92 -10.63
C THR A 15 -1.26 -9.61 -9.27
N THR A 16 -1.03 -10.93 -9.20
CA THR A 16 -1.24 -11.77 -8.00
C THR A 16 0.09 -12.21 -7.39
N THR A 17 0.29 -11.83 -6.13
CA THR A 17 1.35 -12.28 -5.21
C THR A 17 1.25 -13.79 -4.95
N ARG A 18 2.32 -14.39 -4.40
CA ARG A 18 2.36 -15.84 -4.08
C ARG A 18 1.29 -16.30 -3.10
N HIS A 19 0.74 -15.34 -2.38
CA HIS A 19 -0.17 -15.54 -1.26
C HIS A 19 -1.64 -15.31 -1.66
N GLY A 20 -1.92 -15.11 -2.95
CA GLY A 20 -3.26 -14.91 -3.48
C GLY A 20 -3.79 -13.47 -3.37
N PHE A 21 -3.00 -12.55 -2.81
CA PHE A 21 -3.29 -11.11 -2.84
C PHE A 21 -2.85 -10.50 -4.15
N ARG A 22 -3.53 -9.46 -4.62
CA ARG A 22 -3.12 -8.71 -5.80
C ARG A 22 -2.53 -7.36 -5.43
N LYS A 23 -1.61 -6.84 -6.26
CA LYS A 23 -1.15 -5.45 -6.10
C LYS A 23 -2.36 -4.52 -6.23
N GLY A 24 -2.52 -3.62 -5.26
CA GLY A 24 -3.66 -2.72 -5.15
C GLY A 24 -4.91 -3.33 -4.51
N ASP A 25 -4.88 -4.57 -4.02
CA ASP A 25 -5.97 -5.09 -3.18
C ASP A 25 -6.01 -4.30 -1.86
N PHE A 26 -7.22 -3.99 -1.40
CA PHE A 26 -7.44 -3.34 -0.13
C PHE A 26 -7.58 -4.40 0.96
N VAL A 27 -6.69 -4.33 1.94
CA VAL A 27 -6.51 -5.36 2.96
C VAL A 27 -6.52 -4.76 4.37
N LYS A 28 -7.01 -5.55 5.32
CA LYS A 28 -6.85 -5.32 6.75
C LYS A 28 -5.68 -6.14 7.24
N ALA A 29 -4.65 -5.49 7.74
CA ALA A 29 -3.45 -6.13 8.24
C ALA A 29 -3.31 -5.88 9.75
N SER A 30 -2.95 -6.91 10.49
CA SER A 30 -2.70 -6.84 11.93
C SER A 30 -1.24 -7.09 12.24
N GLN A 31 -0.61 -6.13 12.92
CA GLN A 31 0.77 -6.20 13.38
C GLN A 31 0.81 -5.96 14.89
N GLY A 32 1.01 -7.03 15.66
CA GLY A 32 0.93 -6.96 17.12
C GLY A 32 -0.47 -6.53 17.58
N SER A 33 -0.54 -5.47 18.38
CA SER A 33 -1.80 -4.87 18.86
C SER A 33 -2.43 -3.88 17.88
N LYS A 34 -1.72 -3.49 16.80
CA LYS A 34 -2.19 -2.50 15.84
C LYS A 34 -2.82 -3.18 14.63
N THR A 35 -3.98 -2.67 14.23
CA THR A 35 -4.63 -3.10 12.99
C THR A 35 -4.76 -1.90 12.08
N PHE A 36 -4.33 -2.04 10.84
CA PHE A 36 -4.38 -0.97 9.85
C PHE A 36 -4.98 -1.47 8.53
N LEU A 37 -5.56 -0.51 7.82
CA LEU A 37 -6.19 -0.70 6.52
C LEU A 37 -5.30 -0.05 5.46
N GLY A 38 -5.07 -0.73 4.35
CA GLY A 38 -4.26 -0.18 3.28
C GLY A 38 -4.23 -1.05 2.04
N TRP A 39 -3.40 -0.66 1.08
CA TRP A 39 -3.26 -1.30 -0.21
C TRP A 39 -2.00 -2.14 -0.28
N VAL A 40 -2.10 -3.31 -0.91
CA VAL A 40 -0.96 -4.19 -1.15
C VAL A 40 -0.03 -3.54 -2.18
N SER A 41 1.18 -3.16 -1.75
CA SER A 41 2.19 -2.57 -2.63
C SER A 41 3.15 -3.60 -3.20
N GLY A 42 3.42 -4.68 -2.46
CA GLY A 42 4.22 -5.81 -2.90
C GLY A 42 4.27 -6.93 -1.87
N ASP A 43 4.84 -8.06 -2.25
CA ASP A 43 5.05 -9.21 -1.38
C ASP A 43 6.53 -9.60 -1.27
N THR A 44 6.83 -10.27 -0.18
CA THR A 44 8.05 -11.03 0.06
C THR A 44 7.66 -12.48 0.27
N GLU A 45 8.62 -13.37 0.43
CA GLU A 45 8.37 -14.81 0.53
C GLU A 45 7.38 -15.22 1.63
N LYS A 46 7.32 -14.48 2.75
CA LYS A 46 6.42 -14.78 3.88
C LYS A 46 5.52 -13.63 4.31
N GLN A 47 5.74 -12.44 3.75
CA GLN A 47 5.14 -11.19 4.21
C GLN A 47 4.59 -10.38 3.05
N VAL A 48 3.61 -9.54 3.35
CA VAL A 48 2.98 -8.62 2.40
C VAL A 48 3.22 -7.19 2.91
N SER A 49 3.72 -6.34 2.02
CA SER A 49 3.89 -4.91 2.28
C SER A 49 2.58 -4.19 2.01
N VAL A 50 2.16 -3.39 2.98
CA VAL A 50 0.93 -2.61 2.92
C VAL A 50 1.29 -1.13 2.99
N SER A 51 0.71 -0.36 2.09
CA SER A 51 0.90 1.08 1.99
C SER A 51 -0.43 1.82 2.12
N ASP A 52 -0.37 3.11 2.44
CA ASP A 52 -1.52 4.00 2.37
C ASP A 52 -1.85 4.39 0.91
N ALA A 53 -2.86 5.23 0.73
CA ALA A 53 -3.26 5.70 -0.60
C ALA A 53 -2.21 6.59 -1.29
N ASN A 54 -1.30 7.21 -0.52
CA ASN A 54 -0.17 7.97 -1.03
C ASN A 54 1.05 7.08 -1.29
N TRP A 55 0.87 5.75 -1.27
CA TRP A 55 1.92 4.74 -1.41
C TRP A 55 3.01 4.78 -0.33
N LYS A 56 2.79 5.48 0.77
CA LYS A 56 3.65 5.46 1.96
C LYS A 56 3.48 4.13 2.68
N ARG A 57 4.59 3.44 2.94
CA ARG A 57 4.58 2.11 3.57
C ARG A 57 4.09 2.20 5.02
N LEU A 58 3.00 1.51 5.34
CA LEU A 58 2.49 1.39 6.71
C LEU A 58 3.23 0.30 7.48
N GLY A 59 3.54 -0.81 6.80
CA GLY A 59 4.25 -1.91 7.43
C GLY A 59 4.30 -3.16 6.56
N GLN A 60 4.98 -4.18 7.08
CA GLN A 60 5.03 -5.52 6.50
C GLN A 60 4.34 -6.47 7.46
N CYS A 61 3.37 -7.23 6.94
CA CYS A 61 2.57 -8.15 7.73
C CYS A 61 2.70 -9.56 7.19
N THR A 62 2.74 -10.53 8.10
CA THR A 62 2.67 -11.94 7.72
C THR A 62 1.33 -12.22 7.05
N VAL A 63 1.34 -13.00 5.98
CA VAL A 63 0.19 -13.37 5.15
C VAL A 63 -1.01 -13.84 5.98
N LYS A 64 -0.78 -14.64 7.03
CA LYS A 64 -1.82 -15.16 7.93
C LYS A 64 -2.61 -14.09 8.68
N LYS A 65 -2.01 -12.90 8.86
CA LYS A 65 -2.60 -11.76 9.59
C LYS A 65 -3.16 -10.69 8.64
N VAL A 66 -3.22 -10.99 7.34
CA VAL A 66 -3.77 -10.11 6.31
C VAL A 66 -5.11 -10.68 5.85
N LYS A 67 -6.17 -9.88 5.94
CA LYS A 67 -7.50 -10.22 5.44
C LYS A 67 -7.84 -9.32 4.26
N LEU A 68 -8.28 -9.92 3.16
CA LEU A 68 -8.78 -9.18 2.01
C LEU A 68 -10.12 -8.55 2.36
N ILE A 69 -10.27 -7.24 2.09
CA ILE A 69 -11.55 -6.55 2.19
C ILE A 69 -12.14 -6.36 0.79
N ARG A 70 -11.33 -5.83 -0.14
CA ARG A 70 -11.80 -5.50 -1.49
C ARG A 70 -10.70 -5.75 -2.51
N ARG A 71 -11.09 -6.36 -3.64
CA ARG A 71 -10.20 -6.55 -4.79
C ARG A 71 -9.91 -5.24 -5.50
N SER A 72 -8.72 -5.13 -6.10
CA SER A 72 -8.33 -3.94 -6.86
C SER A 72 -9.30 -3.70 -8.03
N THR A 73 -9.82 -2.47 -8.12
CA THR A 73 -10.69 -2.02 -9.23
C THR A 73 -9.93 -1.16 -10.24
N GLY A 74 -8.59 -1.16 -10.19
CA GLY A 74 -7.72 -0.33 -11.03
C GLY A 74 -7.68 1.15 -10.67
N LEU A 75 -8.55 1.62 -9.79
CA LEU A 75 -8.67 3.02 -9.34
C LEU A 75 -8.68 3.08 -7.81
N ILE A 76 -7.80 3.91 -7.24
CA ILE A 76 -7.79 4.26 -5.81
C ILE A 76 -8.29 5.70 -5.72
N ILE A 77 -9.41 5.92 -5.04
CA ILE A 77 -10.01 7.24 -4.87
C ILE A 77 -9.78 7.68 -3.43
N THR A 78 -9.10 8.82 -3.26
CA THR A 78 -8.99 9.52 -1.99
C THR A 78 -9.85 10.78 -2.04
N ALA A 79 -10.94 10.80 -1.28
CA ALA A 79 -11.69 12.03 -1.08
C ALA A 79 -10.95 12.90 -0.06
N VAL A 80 -10.29 13.96 -0.53
CA VAL A 80 -9.73 15.00 0.34
C VAL A 80 -10.78 16.09 0.54
N LYS A 81 -11.16 16.39 1.79
CA LYS A 81 -11.90 17.62 2.10
C LYS A 81 -10.90 18.76 2.13
N THR A 82 -10.78 19.50 1.04
CA THR A 82 -10.00 20.73 1.02
C THR A 82 -10.72 21.80 1.84
N ALA A 83 -10.33 21.99 3.10
CA ALA A 83 -10.69 23.18 3.83
C ALA A 83 -9.87 24.35 3.25
N ARG A 84 -10.55 25.31 2.61
CA ARG A 84 -9.91 26.57 2.22
C ARG A 84 -9.69 27.36 3.49
N VAL A 85 -8.43 27.51 3.90
CA VAL A 85 -8.05 28.53 4.89
C VAL A 85 -8.19 29.87 4.17
N ALA A 86 -9.33 30.53 4.36
CA ALA A 86 -9.49 31.92 3.97
C ALA A 86 -8.53 32.75 4.85
N SER A 87 -7.40 33.13 4.26
CA SER A 87 -6.60 34.33 4.55
C SER A 87 -6.84 35.00 5.92
N LEU A 88 -5.96 34.72 6.89
CA LEU A 88 -5.63 35.65 7.97
C LEU A 88 -4.67 36.70 7.40
N TRP A 89 -5.21 37.67 6.66
CA TRP A 89 -4.53 38.92 6.31
C TRP A 89 -5.44 40.06 6.76
N CYS A 90 -5.58 40.24 8.08
CA CYS A 90 -6.19 41.45 8.62
C CYS A 90 -5.81 41.59 10.09
N THR A 91 -4.63 42.13 10.37
CA THR A 91 -4.32 42.91 11.59
C THR A 91 -2.92 43.52 11.41
N LEU A 92 -2.83 44.55 10.57
CA LEU A 92 -1.72 45.49 10.53
C LEU A 92 -2.26 46.81 9.96
N CYS A 93 -3.15 47.42 10.72
CA CYS A 93 -3.56 48.83 10.63
C CYS A 93 -4.38 49.14 11.90
N ASP A 94 -3.69 49.41 12.99
CA ASP A 94 -4.01 50.44 13.99
C ASP A 94 -2.74 50.72 14.78
#